data_AF-A0A453B1D5-F1
#
_entry.id   AF-A0A453B1D5-F1
#
_cell.length_a   1.000
_cell.length_b   1.000
_cell.length_c   1.000
_cell.angle_alpha   90.00
_cell.angle_beta   90.00
_cell.angle_gamma   90.00
#
_symmetry.space_group_name_H-M   'P 1'
#
loop_
_entity.id
_entity.type
_entity.pdbx_description
1 polymer ?
#
loop_
_entity_poly.entity_id
_entity_poly.type
_entity_poly.pdbx_seq_one_letter_code
_entity_poly.pdbx_strand_id
1 'polypeptide(L)'
;QMREAVRGVAQHFPTAIVSGRCRDKVFNFVKLEELYYAGSHGMDIKGPTKVSNHKAKADEVLCQPATKFLPVIQKVYKTLTAKMESIPGAMVENNKFCLSVHFRCVEEAEWDALGREVKAVLDVYEDLEITEGRKVLEIRPTIEWHKGK
;
A
#
# COMPACT_ATOMS: atom_id res chain seq x y z
N GLN A 1 -3.41 23.62 5.91
CA GLN A 1 -3.28 23.42 7.37
C GLN A 1 -2.43 22.19 7.72
N MET A 2 -2.87 20.95 7.43
CA MET A 2 -2.13 19.72 7.81
C MET A 2 -0.70 19.65 7.23
N ARG A 3 -0.53 19.99 5.95
CA ARG A 3 0.80 19.98 5.28
C ARG A 3 1.82 20.87 5.99
N GLU A 4 1.42 22.09 6.37
CA GLU A 4 2.31 23.02 7.08
C GLU A 4 2.66 22.53 8.48
N ALA A 5 1.72 21.90 9.18
CA ALA A 5 2.00 21.30 10.48
C ALA A 5 3.05 20.18 10.36
N VAL A 6 2.91 19.29 9.37
CA VAL A 6 3.90 18.22 9.12
C VAL A 6 5.25 18.80 8.72
N ARG A 7 5.27 19.84 7.88
CA ARG A 7 6.51 20.55 7.52
C ARG A 7 7.20 21.15 8.75
N GLY A 8 6.44 21.78 9.64
CA GLY A 8 6.97 22.33 10.90
C GLY A 8 7.64 21.25 11.75
N VAL A 9 7.03 20.07 11.87
CA VAL A 9 7.67 18.94 12.59
C VAL A 9 8.95 18.49 11.89
N ALA A 10 8.94 18.39 10.55
CA ALA A 10 10.11 17.99 9.77
C ALA A 10 11.29 18.97 9.83
N GLN A 11 11.08 20.22 10.23
CA GLN A 11 12.15 21.20 10.51
C GLN A 11 12.84 20.95 11.85
N HIS A 12 12.26 20.13 12.74
CA HIS A 12 12.82 19.84 14.07
C HIS A 12 13.20 18.37 14.26
N PHE A 13 12.57 17.44 13.53
CA PHE A 13 12.81 16.01 13.70
C PHE A 13 12.80 15.26 12.35
N PRO A 14 13.60 14.18 12.22
CA PRO A 14 13.40 13.21 11.14
C PRO A 14 11.95 12.70 11.17
N THR A 15 11.23 12.90 10.07
CA THR A 15 9.79 12.67 10.01
C THR A 15 9.46 11.69 8.89
N ALA A 16 8.63 10.70 9.20
CA ALA A 16 8.20 9.68 8.26
C ALA A 16 6.67 9.59 8.19
N ILE A 17 6.14 9.29 7.00
CA ILE A 17 4.75 8.90 6.82
C ILE A 17 4.70 7.42 6.49
N VAL A 18 3.98 6.66 7.33
CA VAL A 18 3.81 5.21 7.17
C VAL A 18 2.36 4.92 6.78
N SER A 19 2.16 4.23 5.65
CA SER A 19 0.83 3.96 5.10
C SER A 19 0.71 2.56 4.49
N GLY A 20 -0.52 2.04 4.47
CA GLY A 20 -0.85 0.85 3.68
C GLY A 20 -0.95 1.14 2.18
N ARG A 21 -1.17 2.41 1.82
CA ARG A 21 -1.29 2.87 0.42
C ARG A 21 0.06 2.84 -0.29
N CYS A 22 0.05 2.79 -1.63
CA CYS A 22 1.28 2.98 -2.38
C CYS A 22 1.93 4.33 -2.06
N ARG A 23 3.26 4.32 -2.03
CA ARG A 23 4.10 5.46 -1.66
C ARG A 23 3.79 6.70 -2.49
N ASP A 24 3.65 6.53 -3.80
CA ASP A 24 3.44 7.64 -4.74
C ASP A 24 2.07 8.31 -4.52
N LYS A 25 1.02 7.54 -4.17
CA LYS A 25 -0.29 8.10 -3.80
C LYS A 25 -0.20 8.93 -2.52
N VAL A 26 0.53 8.45 -1.51
CA VAL A 26 0.74 9.19 -0.26
C VAL A 26 1.52 10.48 -0.53
N PHE A 27 2.60 10.39 -1.30
CA PHE A 27 3.38 11.55 -1.72
C PHE A 27 2.51 12.57 -2.47
N ASN A 28 1.63 12.14 -3.38
CA ASN A 28 0.76 13.03 -4.13
C ASN A 28 -0.25 13.80 -3.25
N PHE A 29 -0.64 13.27 -2.09
CA PHE A 29 -1.44 14.02 -1.12
C PHE A 29 -0.60 15.02 -0.32
N VAL A 30 0.56 14.57 0.16
CA VAL A 30 1.37 15.33 1.12
C VAL A 30 2.31 16.33 0.44
N LYS A 31 3.00 15.94 -0.63
CA LYS A 31 3.87 16.78 -1.47
C LYS A 31 4.97 17.49 -0.68
N LEU A 32 5.58 16.77 0.26
CA LEU A 32 6.74 17.21 1.02
C LEU A 32 7.92 16.30 0.68
N GLU A 33 8.99 16.86 0.16
CA GLU A 33 10.17 16.12 -0.34
C GLU A 33 11.21 15.90 0.77
N GLU A 34 11.02 16.55 1.91
CA GLU A 34 11.84 16.49 3.10
C GLU A 34 11.45 15.37 4.08
N LEU A 35 10.52 14.49 3.70
CA LEU A 35 10.03 13.40 4.55
C LEU A 35 10.48 12.03 4.04
N TYR A 36 10.54 11.07 4.96
CA TYR A 36 10.53 9.65 4.63
C TYR A 36 9.11 9.20 4.30
N TYR A 37 8.96 8.35 3.28
CA TYR A 37 7.69 7.73 2.92
C TYR A 37 7.82 6.22 2.93
N ALA A 38 7.03 5.56 3.76
CA ALA A 38 6.89 4.12 3.82
C ALA A 38 5.48 3.73 3.33
N GLY A 39 5.37 3.35 2.07
CA GLY A 39 4.13 2.85 1.46
C GLY A 39 4.01 1.33 1.55
N SER A 40 2.85 0.81 1.13
CA SER A 40 2.60 -0.65 1.01
C SER A 40 2.90 -1.39 2.31
N HIS A 41 2.41 -0.87 3.44
CA HIS A 41 2.66 -1.43 4.78
C HIS A 41 4.15 -1.45 5.20
N GLY A 42 4.96 -0.58 4.60
CA GLY A 42 6.39 -0.49 4.86
C GLY A 42 7.26 -1.21 3.84
N MET A 43 6.69 -1.86 2.82
CA MET A 43 7.47 -2.55 1.79
C MET A 43 8.00 -1.64 0.68
N ASP A 44 7.63 -0.35 0.67
CA ASP A 44 8.20 0.66 -0.24
C ASP A 44 8.62 1.90 0.53
N ILE A 45 9.88 1.93 0.98
CA ILE A 45 10.43 3.05 1.74
C ILE A 45 11.32 3.89 0.84
N LYS A 46 11.08 5.20 0.84
CA LYS A 46 11.95 6.21 0.22
C LYS A 46 12.34 7.29 1.22
N GLY A 47 13.62 7.63 1.23
CA GLY A 47 14.15 8.77 1.96
C GLY A 47 13.83 10.12 1.31
N PRO A 48 14.09 11.22 2.02
CA PRO A 48 13.86 12.57 1.53
C PRO A 48 14.82 12.93 0.39
N THR A 49 14.33 13.65 -0.62
CA THR A 49 15.14 14.17 -1.74
C THR A 49 15.57 15.62 -1.53
N LYS A 50 15.04 16.29 -0.50
CA LYS A 50 15.45 17.63 -0.06
C LYS A 50 15.70 17.63 1.45
N VAL A 51 16.59 18.51 1.91
CA VAL A 51 16.90 18.67 3.34
C VAL A 51 16.17 19.88 3.89
N SER A 52 15.52 19.74 5.05
CA SER A 52 14.70 20.79 5.70
C SER A 52 15.44 21.70 6.69
N ASN A 53 16.79 21.61 6.78
CA ASN A 53 17.71 22.29 7.72
C ASN A 53 18.29 21.44 8.86
N HIS A 54 18.03 20.14 8.90
CA HIS A 54 18.79 19.24 9.78
C HIS A 54 20.19 19.02 9.22
N LYS A 55 21.20 18.90 10.09
CA LYS A 55 22.60 18.57 9.78
C LYS A 55 22.80 17.21 9.07
N ALA A 56 21.72 16.58 8.59
CA ALA A 56 21.69 15.33 7.87
C ALA A 56 21.78 15.58 6.36
N LYS A 57 22.53 14.73 5.65
CA LYS A 57 22.49 14.69 4.18
C LYS A 57 21.13 14.13 3.75
N ALA A 58 20.68 14.50 2.55
CA ALA A 58 19.61 13.76 1.89
C ALA A 58 20.09 12.31 1.76
N ASP A 59 19.40 11.40 2.43
CA ASP A 59 19.66 9.97 2.34
C ASP A 59 18.81 9.43 1.20
N GLU A 60 19.46 9.06 0.09
CA GLU A 60 18.84 8.28 -0.99
C GLU A 60 18.58 6.84 -0.53
N VAL A 61 17.72 6.71 0.48
CA VAL A 61 17.25 5.41 0.98
C VAL A 61 16.14 4.94 0.05
N LEU A 62 16.35 3.77 -0.53
CA LEU A 62 15.30 2.99 -1.19
C LEU A 62 15.32 1.58 -0.60
N CYS A 63 14.29 1.23 0.16
CA CYS A 63 14.14 -0.12 0.72
C CYS A 63 12.86 -0.76 0.18
N GLN A 64 13.01 -1.89 -0.51
CA GLN A 64 11.93 -2.63 -1.15
C GLN A 64 12.09 -4.14 -0.93
N PRO A 65 11.88 -4.65 0.30
CA PRO A 65 12.12 -6.05 0.66
C PRO A 65 11.26 -7.04 -0.12
N ALA A 66 10.12 -6.58 -0.65
CA ALA A 66 9.16 -7.40 -1.38
C ALA A 66 9.32 -7.33 -2.92
N THR A 67 10.44 -6.81 -3.45
CA THR A 67 10.67 -6.68 -4.91
C THR A 67 10.43 -7.97 -5.67
N LYS A 68 10.82 -9.13 -5.11
CA LYS A 68 10.62 -10.44 -5.73
C LYS A 68 9.15 -10.82 -5.98
N PHE A 69 8.21 -10.20 -5.25
CA PHE A 69 6.77 -10.49 -5.38
C PHE A 69 6.08 -9.60 -6.42
N LEU A 70 6.73 -8.56 -6.97
CA LEU A 70 6.10 -7.68 -7.97
C LEU A 70 5.48 -8.45 -9.16
N PRO A 71 6.14 -9.48 -9.74
CA PRO A 71 5.54 -10.24 -10.83
C PRO A 71 4.25 -10.96 -10.43
N VAL A 72 4.22 -11.59 -9.25
CA VAL A 72 3.02 -12.30 -8.78
C VAL A 72 1.90 -11.33 -8.41
N ILE A 73 2.22 -10.21 -7.76
CA ILE A 73 1.25 -9.15 -7.45
C ILE A 73 0.62 -8.59 -8.72
N GLN A 74 1.41 -8.36 -9.78
CA GLN A 74 0.88 -7.89 -11.05
C GLN A 74 -0.07 -8.92 -11.69
N LYS A 75 0.31 -10.20 -11.68
CA LYS A 75 -0.52 -11.29 -12.20
C LYS A 75 -1.85 -11.37 -11.46
N VAL A 76 -1.80 -11.41 -10.13
CA VAL A 76 -3.00 -11.45 -9.27
C VAL A 76 -3.87 -10.22 -9.48
N TYR A 77 -3.27 -9.03 -9.63
CA TYR A 77 -4.00 -7.80 -9.92
C TYR A 77 -4.83 -7.93 -11.20
N LYS A 78 -4.24 -8.39 -12.31
CA LYS A 78 -4.98 -8.59 -13.56
C LYS A 78 -6.12 -9.59 -13.40
N THR A 79 -5.88 -10.71 -12.73
CA THR A 79 -6.90 -11.74 -12.49
C THR A 79 -8.05 -11.23 -11.63
N LEU A 80 -7.74 -10.55 -10.52
CA LEU A 80 -8.75 -9.98 -9.64
C LEU A 80 -9.55 -8.89 -10.35
N THR A 81 -8.89 -7.97 -11.07
CA THR A 81 -9.60 -6.90 -11.79
C THR A 81 -10.61 -7.47 -12.78
N ALA A 82 -10.22 -8.45 -13.61
CA ALA A 82 -11.13 -9.08 -14.55
C ALA A 82 -12.29 -9.83 -13.87
N LYS A 83 -12.05 -10.47 -12.72
CA LYS A 83 -13.11 -11.15 -11.95
C LYS A 83 -14.06 -10.18 -11.25
N MET A 84 -13.54 -9.06 -10.74
CA MET A 84 -14.36 -8.08 -10.02
C MET A 84 -15.22 -7.21 -10.95
N GLU A 85 -14.93 -7.18 -12.26
CA GLU A 85 -15.77 -6.49 -13.26
C GLU A 85 -17.23 -6.98 -13.28
N SER A 86 -17.48 -8.25 -12.92
CA SER A 86 -18.84 -8.81 -12.84
C SER A 86 -19.58 -8.45 -11.56
N ILE A 87 -18.93 -7.84 -10.57
CA ILE A 87 -19.53 -7.49 -9.28
C ILE A 87 -19.68 -5.96 -9.19
N PRO A 88 -20.88 -5.40 -9.40
CA PRO A 88 -21.10 -3.97 -9.34
C PRO A 88 -20.64 -3.35 -8.02
N GLY A 89 -19.84 -2.29 -8.11
CA GLY A 89 -19.31 -1.57 -6.96
C GLY A 89 -18.02 -2.14 -6.35
N ALA A 90 -17.54 -3.31 -6.82
CA ALA A 90 -16.24 -3.84 -6.45
C ALA A 90 -15.12 -3.05 -7.14
N MET A 91 -14.00 -2.84 -6.45
CA MET A 91 -12.84 -2.14 -7.00
C MET A 91 -11.54 -2.77 -6.53
N VAL A 92 -10.64 -3.07 -7.45
CA VAL A 92 -9.29 -3.55 -7.15
C VAL A 92 -8.31 -2.39 -7.25
N GLU A 93 -7.63 -2.08 -6.15
CA GLU A 93 -6.58 -1.06 -6.06
C GLU A 93 -5.20 -1.72 -6.01
N ASN A 94 -4.28 -1.26 -6.85
CA ASN A 94 -2.89 -1.69 -6.83
C ASN A 94 -2.04 -0.74 -5.98
N ASN A 95 -1.60 -1.24 -4.82
CA ASN A 95 -0.72 -0.53 -3.89
C ASN A 95 0.76 -0.93 -4.07
N LYS A 96 1.18 -1.29 -5.29
CA LYS A 96 2.53 -1.73 -5.69
C LYS A 96 2.93 -3.10 -5.14
N PHE A 97 3.08 -3.23 -3.82
CA PHE A 97 3.40 -4.52 -3.17
C PHE A 97 2.18 -5.20 -2.57
N CYS A 98 1.08 -4.47 -2.37
CA CYS A 98 -0.20 -5.03 -1.92
C CYS A 98 -1.29 -4.74 -2.94
N LEU A 99 -2.36 -5.51 -2.89
CA LEU A 99 -3.62 -5.19 -3.57
C LEU A 99 -4.72 -4.99 -2.54
N SER A 100 -5.74 -4.22 -2.90
CA SER A 100 -6.91 -4.00 -2.06
C SER A 100 -8.17 -4.19 -2.87
N VAL A 101 -9.01 -5.15 -2.49
CA VAL A 101 -10.33 -5.35 -3.07
C VAL A 101 -11.35 -4.65 -2.18
N HIS A 102 -11.84 -3.50 -2.63
CA HIS A 102 -12.82 -2.70 -1.92
C HIS A 102 -14.23 -3.19 -2.27
N PHE A 103 -15.04 -3.43 -1.24
CA PHE A 103 -16.42 -3.89 -1.37
C PHE A 103 -17.42 -2.98 -0.66
N ARG A 104 -17.01 -1.75 -0.36
CA ARG A 104 -17.86 -0.77 0.33
C ARG A 104 -19.15 -0.43 -0.42
N CYS A 105 -19.07 -0.40 -1.74
CA CYS A 105 -20.16 -0.05 -2.64
C CYS A 105 -20.80 -1.30 -3.28
N VAL A 106 -20.44 -2.49 -2.81
CA VAL A 106 -21.03 -3.76 -3.25
C VAL A 106 -22.26 -4.04 -2.39
N GLU A 107 -23.33 -4.53 -3.01
CA GLU A 107 -24.52 -4.99 -2.32
C GLU A 107 -24.18 -6.05 -1.26
N GLU A 108 -24.76 -5.95 -0.07
CA GLU A 108 -24.38 -6.80 1.07
C GLU A 108 -24.56 -8.29 0.81
N ALA A 109 -25.59 -8.65 0.02
CA ALA A 109 -25.85 -10.03 -0.41
C ALA A 109 -24.71 -10.64 -1.26
N GLU A 110 -23.90 -9.79 -1.91
CA GLU A 110 -22.80 -10.22 -2.79
C GLU A 110 -21.45 -10.29 -2.06
N TRP A 111 -21.36 -9.86 -0.79
CA TRP A 111 -20.09 -9.82 -0.05
C TRP A 111 -19.45 -11.21 0.08
N ASP A 112 -20.25 -12.23 0.38
CA ASP A 112 -19.76 -13.60 0.50
C ASP A 112 -19.29 -14.16 -0.84
N ALA A 113 -19.97 -13.82 -1.94
CA ALA A 113 -19.57 -14.24 -3.28
C ALA A 113 -18.24 -13.59 -3.69
N LEU A 114 -18.09 -12.28 -3.44
CA LEU A 114 -16.83 -11.56 -3.64
C LEU A 114 -15.69 -12.19 -2.83
N GLY A 115 -15.92 -12.44 -1.54
CA GLY A 115 -14.90 -13.05 -0.67
C GLY A 115 -14.44 -14.42 -1.17
N ARG A 116 -15.37 -15.27 -1.64
CA ARG A 116 -15.04 -16.57 -2.24
C ARG A 116 -14.22 -16.42 -3.52
N GLU A 117 -14.57 -15.49 -4.40
CA GLU A 117 -13.82 -15.24 -5.64
C GLU A 117 -12.39 -14.76 -5.35
N VAL A 118 -12.21 -13.83 -4.42
CA VAL A 118 -10.87 -13.35 -4.02
C VAL A 118 -10.05 -14.49 -3.43
N LYS A 119 -10.64 -15.30 -2.54
CA LYS A 119 -9.97 -16.46 -1.95
C LYS A 119 -9.57 -17.49 -3.01
N ALA A 120 -10.48 -17.85 -3.92
CA ALA A 120 -10.20 -18.82 -4.98
C ALA A 120 -9.05 -18.38 -5.90
N VAL A 121 -8.89 -17.08 -6.14
CA VAL A 121 -7.72 -16.56 -6.87
C VAL A 121 -6.43 -16.74 -6.08
N LEU A 122 -6.48 -16.57 -4.75
CA LEU A 122 -5.31 -16.65 -3.89
C LEU A 122 -4.91 -18.08 -3.49
N ASP A 123 -5.83 -19.05 -3.53
CA ASP A 123 -5.58 -20.44 -3.12
C ASP A 123 -4.41 -21.11 -3.88
N VAL A 124 -4.03 -20.59 -5.04
CA VAL A 124 -2.89 -21.10 -5.84
C VAL A 124 -1.57 -20.35 -5.59
N TYR A 125 -1.54 -19.40 -4.65
CA TYR A 125 -0.38 -18.57 -4.31
C TYR A 125 -0.06 -18.67 -2.82
N GLU A 126 0.81 -19.63 -2.44
CA GLU A 126 1.26 -19.83 -1.05
C GLU A 126 2.00 -18.61 -0.46
N ASP A 127 2.59 -17.81 -1.34
CA ASP A 127 3.40 -16.64 -1.04
C ASP A 127 2.58 -15.36 -0.76
N LEU A 128 1.24 -15.45 -0.80
CA LEU A 128 0.34 -14.33 -0.56
C LEU A 128 -0.69 -14.67 0.52
N GLU A 129 -1.03 -13.67 1.33
CA GLU A 129 -2.08 -13.78 2.34
C GLU A 129 -3.16 -12.71 2.15
N ILE A 130 -4.37 -13.04 2.62
CA ILE A 130 -5.51 -12.10 2.69
C ILE A 130 -5.63 -11.62 4.12
N THR A 131 -5.72 -10.31 4.29
CA THR A 131 -6.12 -9.69 5.55
C THR A 131 -7.35 -8.81 5.38
N GLU A 132 -8.20 -8.79 6.39
CA GLU A 132 -9.45 -8.02 6.35
C GLU A 132 -9.25 -6.63 6.95
N GLY A 133 -9.74 -5.63 6.24
CA GLY A 133 -9.88 -4.26 6.72
C GLY A 133 -11.34 -3.82 6.68
N ARG A 134 -11.59 -2.54 7.01
CA ARG A 134 -12.95 -2.00 7.02
C ARG A 134 -13.54 -1.90 5.61
N LYS A 135 -14.33 -2.91 5.23
CA LYS A 135 -14.93 -3.07 3.90
C LYS A 135 -13.90 -3.17 2.77
N VAL A 136 -12.79 -3.86 3.05
CA VAL A 136 -11.70 -4.12 2.10
C VAL A 136 -11.01 -5.45 2.42
N LEU A 137 -10.66 -6.22 1.40
CA LEU A 137 -9.75 -7.36 1.49
C LEU A 137 -8.37 -6.92 0.98
N GLU A 138 -7.35 -7.01 1.83
CA GLU A 138 -5.97 -6.67 1.49
C GLU A 138 -5.20 -7.94 1.16
N ILE A 139 -4.58 -7.97 -0.03
CA ILE A 139 -3.70 -9.05 -0.47
C ILE A 139 -2.26 -8.56 -0.33
N ARG A 140 -1.43 -9.30 0.40
CA ARG A 140 -0.03 -8.92 0.65
C ARG A 140 0.91 -10.13 0.62
N PRO A 141 2.20 -9.93 0.32
CA PRO A 141 3.20 -10.98 0.41
C PRO A 141 3.37 -11.53 1.82
N THR A 142 3.52 -12.85 1.92
CA THR A 142 3.84 -13.56 3.16
C THR A 142 5.33 -13.38 3.47
N ILE A 143 5.69 -12.24 4.05
CA ILE A 143 7.03 -11.95 4.54
C ILE A 143 6.99 -11.50 5.99
N GLU A 144 8.03 -11.79 6.77
CA GLU A 144 8.18 -11.22 8.10
C GLU A 144 8.56 -9.72 8.04
N TRP A 145 7.64 -8.91 7.54
CA TRP A 145 7.75 -7.47 7.43
C TRP A 145 6.43 -6.82 7.86
N HIS A 146 6.53 -5.78 8.69
CA HIS A 146 5.38 -5.02 9.14
C HIS A 146 5.77 -3.56 9.35
N LYS A 147 4.81 -2.66 9.54
CA LYS A 147 5.04 -1.21 9.67
C LYS A 147 6.06 -0.79 10.73
N GLY A 148 6.32 -1.63 11.74
CA GLY A 148 7.33 -1.40 12.77
C GLY A 148 8.69 -2.10 12.56
N LYS A 149 8.89 -2.77 11.41
CA LYS A 149 10.13 -3.47 11.04
C LYS A 149 10.83 -2.71 9.91
#